data_AF-A0A9P8KTT9-F1
#
_entry.id   AF-A0A9P8KTT9-F1
#
_cell.length_a   1.000
_cell.length_b   1.000
_cell.length_c   1.000
_cell.angle_alpha   90.00
_cell.angle_beta   90.00
_cell.angle_gamma   90.00
#
_symmetry.space_group_name_H-M   'P 1'
#
loop_
_entity.id
_entity.type
_entity.pdbx_description
1 polymer ?
#
loop_
_entity_poly.entity_id
_entity_poly.type
_entity_poly.pdbx_seq_one_letter_code
_entity_poly.pdbx_strand_id
1 'polypeptide(L)'
;MLLLQSLLLPLAAVLVVGAQEKAGGAFIIELDEKTTTLDAFTESARGINYTVRRTFNTSGVFTGISVDISDGSDLEAVKSSFSAIPGVIGVADIVQYELPPIKSSSIASPEDLSALTKRGEFSSIARREETTEDLGFTLRMGGVDKAHAAGFKGKGVKIAFVDTGIYYKHPALGGGFGPGYKVAGGYSFITDAGVLAESSDPYSDCSQSDHATHVAGMDPLELPDGFPVTGVAPEASLYAYRIFGCSGTGGERPGGSSDLVLAAMLKAMDDGVDVISMSLSLPEGMVGSLPTYDPVASAAQQIKDAGIAIVVAMGNDASQSQNADNL
;
A
#
# COMPACT_ATOMS: atom_id res chain seq x y z
N MET A 1 -38.36 -24.97 39.59
CA MET A 1 -38.42 -23.69 38.86
C MET A 1 -36.99 -23.39 38.44
N LEU A 2 -36.71 -23.55 37.15
CA LEU A 2 -35.36 -23.61 36.58
C LEU A 2 -34.61 -22.27 36.69
N LEU A 3 -33.30 -22.41 36.91
CA LEU A 3 -32.25 -21.40 36.87
C LEU A 3 -32.16 -20.69 35.50
N LEU A 4 -31.78 -19.41 35.52
CA LEU A 4 -31.02 -18.81 34.42
C LEU A 4 -30.05 -17.76 34.99
N GLN A 5 -28.84 -18.20 35.35
CA GLN A 5 -27.69 -17.32 35.52
C GLN A 5 -27.13 -17.02 34.13
N SER A 6 -27.12 -15.74 33.77
CA SER A 6 -26.51 -15.20 32.57
C SER A 6 -24.99 -15.37 32.63
N LEU A 7 -24.47 -16.40 31.95
CA LEU A 7 -23.05 -16.55 31.66
C LEU A 7 -22.70 -15.63 30.48
N LEU A 8 -22.12 -14.46 30.77
CA LEU A 8 -21.31 -13.74 29.79
C LEU A 8 -19.96 -14.46 29.69
N LEU A 9 -19.73 -15.17 28.59
CA LEU A 9 -18.40 -15.61 28.19
C LEU A 9 -17.69 -14.43 27.49
N PRO A 10 -16.49 -14.02 27.93
CA PRO A 10 -15.67 -13.11 27.14
C PRO A 10 -15.14 -13.87 25.93
N LEU A 11 -15.33 -13.28 24.75
CA LEU A 11 -14.71 -13.70 23.50
C LEU A 11 -13.19 -13.55 23.67
N ALA A 12 -12.51 -14.65 23.98
CA ALA A 12 -11.06 -14.67 24.08
C ALA A 12 -10.48 -14.42 22.68
N ALA A 13 -9.85 -13.27 22.50
CA ALA A 13 -8.98 -13.01 21.37
C ALA A 13 -7.85 -14.04 21.39
N VAL A 14 -7.89 -14.99 20.47
CA VAL A 14 -6.77 -15.90 20.24
C VAL A 14 -5.73 -15.10 19.46
N LEU A 15 -4.76 -14.57 20.19
CA LEU A 15 -3.54 -14.02 19.62
C LEU A 15 -2.67 -15.20 19.18
N VAL A 16 -2.76 -15.60 17.90
CA VAL A 16 -1.77 -16.53 17.33
C VAL A 16 -0.56 -15.70 16.93
N VAL A 17 0.45 -15.69 17.80
CA VAL A 17 1.82 -15.29 17.43
C VAL A 17 2.43 -16.46 16.69
N GLY A 18 2.51 -16.36 15.37
CA GLY A 18 3.29 -17.26 14.52
C GLY A 18 4.50 -16.54 13.97
N ALA A 19 5.69 -17.02 14.30
CA ALA A 19 6.92 -16.64 13.61
C ALA A 19 6.79 -17.00 12.11
N GLN A 20 7.28 -16.14 11.22
CA GLN A 20 7.36 -16.46 9.79
C GLN A 20 8.34 -17.62 9.60
N GLU A 21 7.79 -18.83 9.52
CA GLU A 21 8.52 -20.01 9.08
C GLU A 21 8.23 -20.22 7.58
N LYS A 22 9.26 -20.01 6.78
CA LYS A 22 9.26 -20.04 5.32
C LYS A 22 9.19 -21.51 4.86
N ALA A 23 7.99 -22.11 4.82
CA ALA A 23 7.74 -23.43 4.23
C ALA A 23 6.26 -23.67 3.82
N GLY A 24 5.62 -22.68 3.19
CA GLY A 24 4.23 -22.79 2.73
C GLY A 24 3.92 -21.88 1.53
N GLY A 25 2.92 -22.25 0.73
CA GLY A 25 2.38 -21.41 -0.35
C GLY A 25 1.24 -20.53 0.16
N ALA A 26 0.89 -19.47 -0.56
CA ALA A 26 -0.22 -18.61 -0.18
C ALA A 26 -1.03 -18.17 -1.41
N PHE A 27 -2.35 -18.09 -1.26
CA PHE A 27 -3.28 -17.81 -2.37
C PHE A 27 -4.24 -16.69 -2.04
N ILE A 28 -4.72 -16.01 -3.08
CA ILE A 28 -5.93 -15.18 -3.07
C ILE A 28 -7.01 -15.93 -3.85
N ILE A 29 -8.18 -16.10 -3.23
CA ILE A 29 -9.36 -16.71 -3.84
C ILE A 29 -10.43 -15.64 -4.00
N GLU A 30 -10.81 -15.34 -5.24
CA GLU A 30 -11.94 -14.46 -5.55
C GLU A 30 -13.22 -15.29 -5.70
N LEU A 31 -14.30 -14.77 -5.14
CA LEU A 31 -15.62 -15.37 -5.12
C LEU A 31 -16.61 -14.53 -5.91
N ASP A 32 -17.50 -15.20 -6.62
CA ASP A 32 -18.66 -14.57 -7.23
C ASP A 32 -19.73 -14.32 -6.16
N GLU A 33 -19.81 -13.08 -5.70
CA GLU A 33 -20.78 -12.62 -4.69
C GLU A 33 -22.25 -12.87 -5.07
N LYS A 34 -22.54 -13.13 -6.35
CA LYS A 34 -23.91 -13.43 -6.83
C LYS A 34 -24.29 -14.89 -6.62
N THR A 35 -23.31 -15.78 -6.54
CA THR A 35 -23.54 -17.23 -6.51
C THR A 35 -23.07 -17.90 -5.22
N THR A 36 -22.18 -17.27 -4.45
CA THR A 36 -21.70 -17.81 -3.17
C THR A 36 -21.45 -16.72 -2.12
N THR A 37 -21.33 -17.14 -0.86
CA THR A 37 -20.92 -16.29 0.27
C THR A 37 -19.62 -16.83 0.88
N LEU A 38 -18.93 -15.99 1.65
CA LEU A 38 -17.72 -16.41 2.40
C LEU A 38 -18.00 -17.60 3.33
N ASP A 39 -19.17 -17.63 3.98
CA ASP A 39 -19.58 -18.73 4.85
C ASP A 39 -19.81 -20.03 4.05
N ALA A 40 -20.50 -19.94 2.90
CA ALA A 40 -20.77 -21.10 2.04
C ALA A 40 -19.49 -21.64 1.39
N PHE A 41 -18.57 -20.76 1.00
CA PHE A 41 -17.24 -21.12 0.55
C PHE A 41 -16.47 -21.82 1.67
N THR A 42 -16.45 -21.27 2.89
CA THR A 42 -15.74 -21.84 4.04
C THR A 42 -16.27 -23.24 4.37
N GLU A 43 -17.59 -23.46 4.29
CA GLU A 43 -18.20 -24.78 4.44
C GLU A 43 -17.70 -25.77 3.38
N SER A 44 -17.67 -25.33 2.12
CA SER A 44 -17.22 -26.14 0.98
C SER A 44 -15.72 -26.44 1.03
N ALA A 45 -14.93 -25.54 1.63
CA ALA A 45 -13.48 -25.64 1.75
C ALA A 45 -13.00 -26.43 2.99
N ARG A 46 -13.91 -26.93 3.85
CA ARG A 46 -13.54 -27.65 5.10
C ARG A 46 -12.60 -28.85 4.92
N GLY A 47 -12.55 -29.43 3.72
CA GLY A 47 -11.65 -30.54 3.38
C GLY A 47 -10.21 -30.11 3.06
N ILE A 48 -9.94 -28.81 2.96
CA ILE A 48 -8.65 -28.23 2.65
C ILE A 48 -8.09 -27.62 3.93
N ASN A 49 -6.83 -27.93 4.24
CA ASN A 49 -6.15 -27.38 5.41
C ASN A 49 -5.48 -26.05 5.03
N TYR A 50 -5.96 -24.94 5.59
CA TYR A 50 -5.44 -23.61 5.32
C TYR A 50 -5.64 -22.68 6.52
N THR A 51 -4.86 -21.62 6.58
CA THR A 51 -5.04 -20.52 7.55
C THR A 51 -5.46 -19.26 6.81
N VAL A 52 -6.53 -18.59 7.28
CA VAL A 52 -6.96 -17.32 6.68
C VAL A 52 -5.98 -16.22 7.07
N ARG A 53 -5.44 -15.53 6.06
CA ARG A 53 -4.64 -14.31 6.20
C ARG A 53 -5.52 -13.07 6.24
N ARG A 54 -6.44 -12.96 5.27
CA ARG A 54 -7.39 -11.84 5.13
C ARG A 54 -8.72 -12.28 4.53
N THR A 55 -9.73 -11.46 4.80
CA THR A 55 -11.05 -11.55 4.18
C THR A 55 -11.35 -10.23 3.49
N PHE A 56 -11.87 -10.31 2.27
CA PHE A 56 -12.25 -9.19 1.43
C PHE A 56 -13.76 -9.25 1.17
N ASN A 57 -14.44 -8.13 1.37
CA ASN A 57 -15.89 -8.04 1.24
C ASN A 57 -16.31 -6.63 0.81
N THR A 58 -15.82 -6.20 -0.36
CA THR A 58 -16.16 -4.92 -0.96
C THR A 58 -17.11 -5.19 -2.12
N SER A 59 -18.41 -5.02 -1.86
CA SER A 59 -19.45 -5.45 -2.80
C SER A 59 -19.33 -4.75 -4.16
N GLY A 60 -19.51 -5.52 -5.24
CA GLY A 60 -19.36 -5.05 -6.61
C GLY A 60 -17.94 -4.65 -7.01
N VAL A 61 -16.93 -5.01 -6.21
CA VAL A 61 -15.51 -4.75 -6.48
C VAL A 61 -14.67 -6.00 -6.27
N PHE A 62 -14.71 -6.59 -5.07
CA PHE A 62 -13.97 -7.79 -4.76
C PHE A 62 -14.52 -8.47 -3.49
N THR A 63 -14.88 -9.75 -3.63
CA THR A 63 -15.25 -10.61 -2.49
C THR A 63 -14.34 -11.84 -2.52
N GLY A 64 -13.73 -12.19 -1.39
CA GLY A 64 -12.78 -13.29 -1.36
C GLY A 64 -11.99 -13.43 -0.08
N ILE A 65 -10.99 -14.30 -0.10
CA ILE A 65 -10.06 -14.49 1.02
C ILE A 65 -8.62 -14.66 0.52
N SER A 66 -7.65 -14.31 1.37
CA SER A 66 -6.28 -14.80 1.21
C SER A 66 -5.95 -15.82 2.28
N VAL A 67 -5.18 -16.84 1.92
CA VAL A 67 -4.87 -17.99 2.78
C VAL A 67 -3.41 -18.40 2.70
N ASP A 68 -2.89 -18.94 3.81
CA ASP A 68 -1.60 -19.64 3.88
C ASP A 68 -1.82 -21.15 3.91
N ILE A 69 -0.97 -21.89 3.20
CA ILE A 69 -0.89 -23.36 3.17
C ILE A 69 0.47 -23.76 3.73
N SER A 70 0.50 -24.22 4.98
CA SER A 70 1.74 -24.47 5.74
C SER A 70 1.94 -25.93 6.14
N ASP A 71 1.15 -26.85 5.60
CA ASP A 71 1.14 -28.27 5.97
C ASP A 71 1.96 -29.17 5.04
N GLY A 72 2.70 -28.58 4.09
CA GLY A 72 3.51 -29.31 3.12
C GLY A 72 2.70 -29.98 1.99
N SER A 73 1.41 -29.64 1.85
CA SER A 73 0.57 -30.11 0.74
C SER A 73 1.10 -29.68 -0.63
N ASP A 74 0.73 -30.44 -1.66
CA ASP A 74 0.97 -30.07 -3.06
C ASP A 74 0.15 -28.82 -3.42
N LEU A 75 0.84 -27.70 -3.61
CA LEU A 75 0.23 -26.39 -3.86
C LEU A 75 -0.63 -26.36 -5.12
N GLU A 76 -0.27 -27.10 -6.17
CA GLU A 76 -1.05 -27.13 -7.41
C GLU A 76 -2.33 -27.96 -7.25
N ALA A 77 -2.25 -29.04 -6.46
CA ALA A 77 -3.43 -29.81 -6.08
C ALA A 77 -4.37 -29.01 -5.17
N VAL A 78 -3.82 -28.22 -4.25
CA VAL A 78 -4.59 -27.32 -3.38
C VAL A 78 -5.27 -26.22 -4.19
N LYS A 79 -4.56 -25.55 -5.11
CA LYS A 79 -5.15 -24.59 -6.04
C LYS A 79 -6.30 -25.21 -6.84
N SER A 80 -6.08 -26.40 -7.40
CA SER A 80 -7.10 -27.12 -8.17
C SER A 80 -8.33 -27.44 -7.31
N SER A 81 -8.13 -27.76 -6.03
CA SER A 81 -9.21 -28.03 -5.08
C SER A 81 -10.03 -26.78 -4.78
N PHE A 82 -9.39 -25.63 -4.58
CA PHE A 82 -10.09 -24.36 -4.42
C PHE A 82 -10.85 -23.97 -5.69
N SER A 83 -10.21 -24.05 -6.86
CA SER A 83 -10.85 -23.71 -8.15
C SER A 83 -12.06 -24.58 -8.49
N ALA A 84 -12.17 -25.79 -7.92
CA ALA A 84 -13.31 -26.67 -8.11
C ALA A 84 -14.52 -26.33 -7.22
N ILE A 85 -14.36 -25.44 -6.23
CA ILE A 85 -15.46 -25.04 -5.33
C ILE A 85 -16.44 -24.14 -6.08
N PRO A 86 -17.76 -24.45 -6.06
CA PRO A 86 -18.78 -23.60 -6.68
C PRO A 86 -18.72 -22.14 -6.19
N GLY A 87 -18.76 -21.21 -7.14
CA GLY A 87 -18.70 -19.77 -6.87
C GLY A 87 -17.29 -19.19 -6.75
N VAL A 88 -16.23 -19.98 -6.92
CA VAL A 88 -14.86 -19.46 -7.08
C VAL A 88 -14.67 -18.93 -8.50
N ILE A 89 -14.27 -17.67 -8.62
CA ILE A 89 -13.92 -17.03 -9.90
C ILE A 89 -12.49 -17.40 -10.30
N GLY A 90 -11.56 -17.33 -9.35
CA GLY A 90 -10.15 -17.56 -9.60
C GLY A 90 -9.36 -17.76 -8.32
N VAL A 91 -8.22 -18.43 -8.48
CA VAL A 91 -7.23 -18.68 -7.41
C VAL A 91 -5.88 -18.22 -7.94
N ALA A 92 -5.27 -17.25 -7.28
CA ALA A 92 -3.98 -16.69 -7.66
C ALA A 92 -2.94 -16.89 -6.56
N ASP A 93 -1.68 -17.08 -6.95
CA ASP A 93 -0.55 -17.00 -6.03
C ASP A 93 -0.45 -15.60 -5.41
N ILE A 94 -0.11 -15.55 -4.12
CA ILE A 94 0.31 -14.29 -3.52
C ILE A 94 1.71 -13.97 -4.05
N VAL A 95 1.80 -12.89 -4.82
CA VAL A 95 3.06 -12.36 -5.33
C VAL A 95 3.55 -11.22 -4.46
N GLN A 96 4.86 -11.03 -4.43
CA GLN A 96 5.52 -10.01 -3.64
C GLN A 96 5.83 -8.80 -4.53
N TYR A 97 5.29 -7.63 -4.22
CA TYR A 97 5.74 -6.38 -4.82
C TYR A 97 6.96 -5.84 -4.07
N GLU A 98 7.82 -5.18 -4.82
CA GLU A 98 9.02 -4.55 -4.32
C GLU A 98 8.92 -3.02 -4.47
N LEU A 99 9.63 -2.33 -3.59
CA LEU A 99 9.88 -0.91 -3.80
C LEU A 99 11.06 -0.78 -4.76
N PRO A 100 10.96 0.09 -5.77
CA PRO A 100 12.08 0.29 -6.67
C PRO A 100 13.34 0.70 -5.90
N PRO A 101 14.52 0.13 -6.20
CA PRO A 101 15.73 0.44 -5.44
C PRO A 101 16.06 1.92 -5.57
N ILE A 102 16.29 2.58 -4.43
CA ILE A 102 16.84 3.93 -4.41
C ILE A 102 18.31 3.81 -4.83
N LYS A 103 18.59 4.04 -6.12
CA LYS A 103 19.96 4.31 -6.56
C LYS A 103 20.34 5.67 -5.97
N SER A 104 21.04 5.68 -4.84
CA SER A 104 21.53 6.93 -4.28
C SER A 104 22.57 7.52 -5.24
N SER A 105 22.14 8.42 -6.12
CA SER A 105 23.02 9.49 -6.56
C SER A 105 23.19 10.41 -5.35
N SER A 106 24.24 10.16 -4.58
CA SER A 106 24.63 10.97 -3.43
C SER A 106 24.85 12.43 -3.87
N ILE A 107 23.81 13.25 -3.79
CA ILE A 107 23.93 14.71 -3.81
C ILE A 107 24.17 15.24 -2.37
N ALA A 108 23.81 14.45 -1.35
CA ALA A 108 24.05 14.77 0.05
C ALA A 108 25.39 14.19 0.53
N SER A 109 26.20 15.02 1.20
CA SER A 109 27.43 14.57 1.86
C SER A 109 27.08 13.63 3.03
N PRO A 110 28.00 12.77 3.49
CA PRO A 110 27.79 11.93 4.68
C PRO A 110 27.42 12.72 5.95
N GLU A 111 27.81 14.00 6.02
CA GLU A 111 27.49 14.91 7.11
C GLU A 111 26.00 15.32 7.08
N ASP A 112 25.45 15.60 5.89
CA ASP A 112 24.02 15.89 5.68
C ASP A 112 23.13 14.69 6.07
N LEU A 113 23.59 13.46 5.80
CA LEU A 113 22.89 12.24 6.20
C LEU A 113 22.85 12.05 7.73
N SER A 114 23.93 12.41 8.43
CA SER A 114 24.03 12.25 9.89
C SER A 114 23.08 13.18 10.66
N ALA A 115 22.75 14.34 10.08
CA ALA A 115 21.78 15.29 10.62
C ALA A 115 20.33 14.79 10.44
N LEU A 116 20.04 14.06 9.36
CA LEU A 116 18.71 13.47 9.10
C LEU A 116 18.38 12.29 10.02
N THR A 117 19.38 11.62 10.59
CA THR A 117 19.19 10.45 11.47
C THR A 117 18.66 10.82 12.86
N LYS A 118 18.73 12.09 13.27
CA LYS A 118 18.09 12.57 14.51
C LYS A 118 16.74 13.21 14.21
N ARG A 119 15.74 12.37 13.89
CA ARG A 119 14.33 12.78 13.84
C ARG A 119 13.88 13.18 15.26
N GLY A 120 14.09 14.44 15.63
CA GLY A 120 13.75 14.93 16.97
C GLY A 120 14.04 16.40 17.27
N GLU A 121 14.93 17.07 16.52
CA GLU A 121 15.25 18.49 16.75
C GLU A 121 15.29 19.28 15.43
N PHE A 122 14.14 19.45 14.78
CA PHE A 122 14.01 20.48 13.74
C PHE A 122 13.67 21.83 14.39
N SER A 123 14.65 22.41 15.10
CA SER A 123 14.53 23.79 15.64
C SER A 123 14.99 24.87 14.65
N SER A 124 15.68 24.49 13.57
CA SER A 124 16.02 25.42 12.49
C SER A 124 16.61 24.62 11.34
N ILE A 125 15.85 24.45 10.25
CA ILE A 125 16.50 24.14 8.97
C ILE A 125 17.25 25.42 8.62
N ALA A 126 18.54 25.47 8.95
CA ALA A 126 19.39 26.54 8.48
C ALA A 126 19.32 26.52 6.95
N ARG A 127 18.80 27.59 6.38
CA ARG A 127 18.76 27.83 4.93
C ARG A 127 20.18 27.56 4.40
N ARG A 128 20.36 26.47 3.64
CA ARG A 128 21.59 26.28 2.87
C ARG A 128 21.74 27.54 2.02
N GLU A 129 22.86 28.25 2.18
CA GLU A 129 23.18 29.42 1.36
C GLU A 129 22.92 29.07 -0.11
N GLU A 130 22.29 30.02 -0.81
CA GLU A 130 21.87 29.99 -2.22
C GLU A 130 22.48 28.84 -3.04
N THR A 131 21.81 27.70 -3.08
CA THR A 131 22.01 26.79 -4.21
C THR A 131 21.30 27.43 -5.40
N THR A 132 22.06 27.75 -6.45
CA THR A 132 21.55 28.20 -7.76
C THR A 132 20.78 27.09 -8.50
N GLU A 133 20.40 26.02 -7.81
CA GLU A 133 19.71 24.87 -8.37
C GLU A 133 18.22 25.16 -8.47
N ASP A 134 17.71 25.02 -9.68
CA ASP A 134 16.30 25.16 -9.98
C ASP A 134 15.53 23.93 -9.50
N LEU A 135 15.23 23.88 -8.20
CA LEU A 135 14.52 22.77 -7.57
C LEU A 135 13.11 22.53 -8.14
N GLY A 136 12.51 23.54 -8.78
CA GLY A 136 11.21 23.44 -9.45
C GLY A 136 11.29 23.01 -10.91
N PHE A 137 12.48 22.70 -11.45
CA PHE A 137 12.68 22.45 -12.88
C PHE A 137 11.76 21.34 -13.42
N THR A 138 11.68 20.22 -12.71
CA THR A 138 10.84 19.07 -13.08
C THR A 138 9.35 19.41 -13.08
N LEU A 139 8.90 20.19 -12.10
CA LEU A 139 7.51 20.67 -12.03
C LEU A 139 7.17 21.59 -13.21
N ARG A 140 8.10 22.49 -13.60
CA ARG A 140 7.92 23.35 -14.79
C ARG A 140 7.92 22.58 -16.10
N MET A 141 8.79 21.57 -16.23
CA MET A 141 8.76 20.68 -17.39
C MET A 141 7.40 19.97 -17.52
N GLY A 142 6.81 19.56 -16.39
CA GLY A 142 5.46 18.98 -16.33
C GLY A 142 4.32 19.98 -16.52
N GLY A 143 4.60 21.29 -16.63
CA GLY A 143 3.59 22.33 -16.79
C GLY A 143 2.78 22.64 -15.53
N VAL A 144 3.29 22.26 -14.35
CA VAL A 144 2.63 22.49 -13.04
C VAL A 144 2.43 23.99 -12.79
N ASP A 145 3.39 24.82 -13.18
CA ASP A 145 3.31 26.27 -13.11
C ASP A 145 2.10 26.83 -13.89
N LYS A 146 1.83 26.28 -15.08
CA LYS A 146 0.67 26.65 -15.90
C LYS A 146 -0.63 26.18 -15.27
N ALA A 147 -0.67 24.96 -14.73
CA ALA A 147 -1.84 24.43 -14.04
C ALA A 147 -2.18 25.29 -12.80
N HIS A 148 -1.17 25.64 -12.00
CA HIS A 148 -1.33 26.52 -10.83
C HIS A 148 -1.78 27.92 -11.24
N ALA A 149 -1.21 28.50 -12.30
CA ALA A 149 -1.63 29.80 -12.83
C ALA A 149 -3.08 29.81 -13.32
N ALA A 150 -3.60 28.66 -13.78
CA ALA A 150 -4.99 28.46 -14.13
C ALA A 150 -5.90 28.13 -12.93
N GLY A 151 -5.36 28.04 -11.71
CA GLY A 151 -6.10 27.75 -10.48
C GLY A 151 -6.27 26.26 -10.15
N PHE A 152 -5.64 25.36 -10.90
CA PHE A 152 -5.68 23.92 -10.63
C PHE A 152 -4.59 23.54 -9.63
N LYS A 153 -4.99 23.36 -8.37
CA LYS A 153 -4.08 23.02 -7.25
C LYS A 153 -4.49 21.76 -6.49
N GLY A 154 -5.49 21.02 -6.98
CA GLY A 154 -5.98 19.79 -6.36
C GLY A 154 -7.01 19.99 -5.24
N LYS A 155 -7.61 21.17 -5.12
CA LYS A 155 -8.62 21.43 -4.08
C LYS A 155 -9.77 20.43 -4.14
N GLY A 156 -10.03 19.79 -3.01
CA GLY A 156 -11.12 18.81 -2.87
C GLY A 156 -10.80 17.41 -3.42
N VAL A 157 -9.63 17.24 -4.05
CA VAL A 157 -9.14 15.93 -4.50
C VAL A 157 -8.49 15.21 -3.33
N LYS A 158 -8.77 13.91 -3.21
CA LYS A 158 -8.16 13.00 -2.26
C LYS A 158 -7.24 12.02 -2.98
N ILE A 159 -5.98 11.96 -2.55
CA ILE A 159 -4.93 11.12 -3.16
C ILE A 159 -4.48 10.08 -2.14
N ALA A 160 -4.68 8.81 -2.45
CA ALA A 160 -4.16 7.68 -1.68
C ALA A 160 -2.76 7.29 -2.14
N PHE A 161 -1.87 7.01 -1.19
CA PHE A 161 -0.56 6.41 -1.43
C PHE A 161 -0.55 5.02 -0.81
N VAL A 162 -0.45 3.98 -1.64
CA VAL A 162 -0.26 2.58 -1.20
C VAL A 162 1.24 2.29 -1.21
N ASP A 163 1.88 2.36 -0.04
CA ASP A 163 3.34 2.48 0.06
C ASP A 163 3.84 2.15 1.50
N THR A 164 4.96 2.72 1.94
CA THR A 164 5.59 2.52 3.26
C THR A 164 4.93 3.27 4.41
N GLY A 165 3.89 4.05 4.14
CA GLY A 165 3.34 5.02 5.10
C GLY A 165 4.08 6.37 5.07
N ILE A 166 3.37 7.43 5.49
CA ILE A 166 3.82 8.83 5.36
C ILE A 166 4.21 9.39 6.72
N TYR A 167 5.36 10.07 6.80
CA TYR A 167 5.73 10.89 7.95
C TYR A 167 4.94 12.20 7.96
N TYR A 168 3.71 12.12 8.43
CA TYR A 168 2.77 13.26 8.45
C TYR A 168 3.16 14.39 9.39
N LYS A 169 4.10 14.17 10.34
CA LYS A 169 4.60 15.23 11.23
C LYS A 169 5.59 16.18 10.53
N HIS A 170 5.95 15.91 9.27
CA HIS A 170 6.74 16.85 8.47
C HIS A 170 5.94 18.14 8.23
N PRO A 171 6.50 19.35 8.48
CA PRO A 171 5.78 20.61 8.29
C PRO A 171 5.22 20.79 6.88
N ALA A 172 5.97 20.39 5.85
CA ALA A 172 5.51 20.45 4.45
C ALA A 172 4.34 19.49 4.15
N LEU A 173 4.09 18.51 5.01
CA LEU A 173 2.97 17.58 4.92
C LEU A 173 1.88 17.88 5.95
N GLY A 174 1.87 19.08 6.52
CA GLY A 174 0.82 19.58 7.41
C GLY A 174 1.05 19.33 8.90
N GLY A 175 2.10 18.60 9.29
CA GLY A 175 2.52 18.48 10.69
C GLY A 175 1.61 17.62 11.58
N GLY A 176 0.66 16.88 11.02
CA GLY A 176 -0.25 16.01 11.78
C GLY A 176 -1.09 15.09 10.89
N PHE A 177 -1.91 14.28 11.53
CA PHE A 177 -2.70 13.22 10.90
C PHE A 177 -4.18 13.31 11.27
N GLY A 178 -5.04 13.04 10.28
CA GLY A 178 -6.48 12.99 10.46
C GLY A 178 -7.21 14.24 9.95
N PRO A 179 -8.51 14.37 10.25
CA PRO A 179 -9.34 15.46 9.74
C PRO A 179 -8.74 16.84 10.03
N GLY A 180 -8.62 17.67 8.99
CA GLY A 180 -8.05 19.02 9.07
C GLY A 180 -6.55 19.11 8.81
N TYR A 181 -5.84 17.97 8.75
CA TYR A 181 -4.46 17.91 8.28
C TYR A 181 -4.38 17.59 6.79
N LYS A 182 -3.22 17.87 6.18
CA LYS A 182 -2.97 17.49 4.79
C LYS A 182 -2.95 15.97 4.61
N VAL A 183 -2.33 15.22 5.51
CA VAL A 183 -2.52 13.77 5.60
C VAL A 183 -3.80 13.52 6.39
N ALA A 184 -4.92 13.46 5.67
CA ALA A 184 -6.27 13.52 6.22
C ALA A 184 -6.78 12.16 6.76
N GLY A 185 -6.18 11.06 6.31
CA GLY A 185 -6.56 9.71 6.71
C GLY A 185 -5.57 8.66 6.23
N GLY A 186 -5.88 7.39 6.47
CA GLY A 186 -5.01 6.29 6.11
C GLY A 186 -5.20 5.06 7.00
N TYR A 187 -4.44 4.02 6.69
CA TYR A 187 -4.49 2.74 7.39
C TYR A 187 -3.17 1.97 7.23
N SER A 188 -2.80 1.16 8.22
CA SER A 188 -1.68 0.23 8.14
C SER A 188 -2.19 -1.19 8.14
N PHE A 189 -1.65 -2.01 7.24
CA PHE A 189 -1.96 -3.44 7.12
C PHE A 189 -0.80 -4.32 7.61
N ILE A 190 0.27 -3.69 8.11
CA ILE A 190 1.48 -4.36 8.55
C ILE A 190 2.12 -3.65 9.76
N THR A 191 2.90 -4.40 10.53
CA THR A 191 3.79 -3.89 11.57
C THR A 191 5.18 -3.57 11.02
N ASP A 192 6.00 -2.89 11.81
CA ASP A 192 7.40 -2.65 11.46
C ASP A 192 8.20 -3.95 11.31
N ALA A 193 7.82 -5.00 12.05
CA ALA A 193 8.43 -6.32 11.95
C ALA A 193 7.98 -7.12 10.72
N GLY A 194 7.13 -6.55 9.85
CA GLY A 194 6.65 -7.25 8.67
C GLY A 194 5.48 -8.22 8.91
N VAL A 195 4.93 -8.22 10.13
CA VAL A 195 3.77 -9.06 10.49
C VAL A 195 2.49 -8.34 10.09
N LEU A 196 1.54 -9.06 9.48
CA LEU A 196 0.23 -8.53 9.13
C LEU A 196 -0.49 -8.03 10.40
N ALA A 197 -0.90 -6.77 10.39
CA ALA A 197 -1.62 -6.16 11.50
C ALA A 197 -2.38 -4.93 11.01
N GLU A 198 -3.59 -4.78 11.52
CA GLU A 198 -4.49 -3.70 11.14
C GLU A 198 -4.36 -2.55 12.15
N SER A 199 -4.05 -1.34 11.68
CA SER A 199 -3.90 -0.14 12.52
C SER A 199 -4.42 1.10 11.80
N SER A 200 -5.13 1.97 12.52
CA SER A 200 -5.60 3.26 11.99
C SER A 200 -4.49 4.31 11.86
N ASP A 201 -3.30 4.05 12.41
CA ASP A 201 -2.13 4.89 12.22
C ASP A 201 -1.18 4.25 11.19
N PRO A 202 -1.02 4.85 9.99
CA PRO A 202 -0.12 4.37 8.95
C PRO A 202 1.33 4.81 9.15
N TYR A 203 1.66 5.52 10.23
CA TYR A 203 3.01 6.00 10.49
C TYR A 203 3.91 4.92 11.11
N SER A 204 5.19 4.97 10.72
CA SER A 204 6.28 4.20 11.31
C SER A 204 7.49 5.10 11.49
N ASP A 205 8.17 4.97 12.63
CA ASP A 205 9.33 5.78 12.99
C ASP A 205 10.65 5.22 12.42
N CYS A 206 10.63 4.07 11.76
CA CYS A 206 11.82 3.51 11.16
C CYS A 206 12.29 4.37 9.97
N SER A 207 13.62 4.48 9.81
CA SER A 207 14.22 5.31 8.76
C SER A 207 13.91 4.80 7.34
N GLN A 208 13.50 3.54 7.23
CA GLN A 208 13.07 2.88 6.00
C GLN A 208 11.65 3.26 5.55
N SER A 209 10.84 3.90 6.41
CA SER A 209 9.49 4.37 6.03
C SER A 209 9.52 5.73 5.32
N ASP A 210 10.57 5.99 4.54
CA ASP A 210 10.86 7.25 3.86
C ASP A 210 10.30 7.33 2.43
N HIS A 211 10.11 6.20 1.76
CA HIS A 211 9.67 6.15 0.36
C HIS A 211 8.36 6.90 0.12
N ALA A 212 7.27 6.55 0.83
CA ALA A 212 6.01 7.26 0.68
C ALA A 212 6.10 8.73 1.12
N THR A 213 6.97 9.06 2.08
CA THR A 213 7.19 10.45 2.50
C THR A 213 7.84 11.26 1.38
N HIS A 214 8.78 10.66 0.63
CA HIS A 214 9.38 11.27 -0.55
C HIS A 214 8.36 11.41 -1.69
N VAL A 215 7.57 10.37 -1.97
CA VAL A 215 6.52 10.40 -3.00
C VAL A 215 5.44 11.45 -2.66
N ALA A 216 4.90 11.44 -1.44
CA ALA A 216 3.97 12.46 -0.96
C ALA A 216 4.61 13.86 -0.89
N GLY A 217 5.93 13.92 -0.75
CA GLY A 217 6.75 15.12 -0.88
C GLY A 217 6.83 15.69 -2.29
N MET A 218 6.17 15.09 -3.29
CA MET A 218 5.86 15.73 -4.57
C MET A 218 4.64 16.65 -4.50
N ASP A 219 3.85 16.56 -3.43
CA ASP A 219 2.66 17.39 -3.19
C ASP A 219 2.77 18.32 -1.96
N PRO A 220 3.93 18.89 -1.58
CA PRO A 220 4.06 19.64 -0.33
C PRO A 220 3.15 20.87 -0.29
N LEU A 221 2.77 21.25 0.93
CA LEU A 221 2.23 22.58 1.20
C LEU A 221 3.24 23.65 0.81
N GLU A 222 2.72 24.80 0.38
CA GLU A 222 3.49 26.02 0.31
C GLU A 222 3.86 26.46 1.74
N LEU A 223 5.16 26.53 2.03
CA LEU A 223 5.68 26.91 3.35
C LEU A 223 6.29 28.32 3.29
N PRO A 224 5.84 29.28 4.12
CA PRO A 224 6.37 30.66 4.12
C PRO A 224 7.88 30.77 4.30
N ASP A 225 8.45 29.90 5.14
CA ASP A 225 9.89 29.85 5.47
C ASP A 225 10.54 28.51 5.06
N GLY A 226 9.91 27.76 4.15
CA GLY A 226 10.38 26.44 3.71
C GLY A 226 11.17 26.45 2.39
N PHE A 227 11.42 25.26 1.83
CA PHE A 227 12.01 25.14 0.49
C PHE A 227 11.09 25.80 -0.55
N PRO A 228 11.64 26.51 -1.57
CA PRO A 228 10.86 27.26 -2.56
C PRO A 228 10.25 26.35 -3.63
N VAL A 229 9.62 25.25 -3.23
CA VAL A 229 8.99 24.27 -4.10
C VAL A 229 7.60 23.98 -3.56
N THR A 230 6.59 24.26 -4.39
CA THR A 230 5.20 23.86 -4.15
C THR A 230 4.91 22.61 -4.96
N GLY A 231 4.21 21.64 -4.37
CA GLY A 231 3.92 20.38 -5.04
C GLY A 231 2.97 20.46 -6.22
N VAL A 232 2.70 19.33 -6.87
CA VAL A 232 1.79 19.26 -8.02
C VAL A 232 0.36 19.64 -7.59
N ALA A 233 -0.14 19.01 -6.53
CA ALA A 233 -1.48 19.20 -5.96
C ALA A 233 -1.40 19.65 -4.48
N PRO A 234 -0.95 20.89 -4.20
CA PRO A 234 -0.70 21.34 -2.84
C PRO A 234 -1.98 21.41 -1.98
N GLU A 235 -3.15 21.61 -2.61
CA GLU A 235 -4.46 21.72 -1.94
C GLU A 235 -5.23 20.38 -1.86
N ALA A 236 -4.64 19.28 -2.33
CA ALA A 236 -5.20 17.95 -2.19
C ALA A 236 -5.02 17.41 -0.76
N SER A 237 -5.97 16.57 -0.34
CA SER A 237 -5.88 15.76 0.88
C SER A 237 -5.20 14.44 0.57
N LEU A 238 -4.21 14.07 1.38
CA LEU A 238 -3.44 12.86 1.21
C LEU A 238 -3.94 11.76 2.16
N TYR A 239 -3.95 10.53 1.69
CA TYR A 239 -4.31 9.33 2.44
C TYR A 239 -3.16 8.33 2.38
N ALA A 240 -2.74 7.81 3.52
CA ALA A 240 -1.58 6.91 3.61
C ALA A 240 -2.02 5.46 3.89
N TYR A 241 -1.76 4.54 2.97
CA TYR A 241 -2.02 3.11 3.15
C TYR A 241 -0.70 2.34 3.22
N ARG A 242 -0.33 1.94 4.43
CA ARG A 242 0.95 1.27 4.68
C ARG A 242 0.86 -0.23 4.44
N ILE A 243 1.66 -0.70 3.50
CA ILE A 243 1.77 -2.12 3.13
C ILE A 243 3.19 -2.68 3.27
N PHE A 244 4.19 -1.86 3.58
CA PHE A 244 5.56 -2.32 3.86
C PHE A 244 5.94 -2.15 5.33
N GLY A 245 6.59 -3.19 5.86
CA GLY A 245 7.29 -3.13 7.14
C GLY A 245 8.69 -2.56 6.97
N CYS A 246 9.43 -2.51 8.06
CA CYS A 246 10.81 -2.04 8.08
C CYS A 246 11.75 -3.19 7.66
N SER A 247 12.72 -2.90 6.79
CA SER A 247 13.79 -3.85 6.48
C SER A 247 15.02 -3.60 7.34
N GLY A 248 15.84 -4.65 7.54
CA GLY A 248 17.25 -4.45 7.82
C GLY A 248 17.94 -3.69 6.68
N THR A 249 19.14 -3.17 6.91
CA THR A 249 19.94 -2.51 5.86
C THR A 249 20.36 -3.52 4.79
N GLY A 250 19.78 -3.45 3.59
CA GLY A 250 20.30 -4.12 2.38
C GLY A 250 19.61 -5.42 1.91
N GLY A 251 18.29 -5.58 2.08
CA GLY A 251 17.55 -6.74 1.52
C GLY A 251 16.07 -6.49 1.29
N GLU A 252 15.38 -7.49 0.73
CA GLU A 252 13.92 -7.56 0.51
C GLU A 252 13.15 -6.97 1.70
N ARG A 253 12.18 -6.09 1.43
CA ARG A 253 11.32 -5.51 2.46
C ARG A 253 10.16 -6.44 2.76
N PRO A 254 9.85 -6.72 4.04
CA PRO A 254 8.65 -7.46 4.35
C PRO A 254 7.41 -6.59 4.06
N GLY A 255 6.30 -7.23 3.70
CA GLY A 255 5.08 -6.56 3.30
C GLY A 255 4.85 -6.69 1.82
N GLY A 256 4.28 -5.69 1.14
CA GLY A 256 4.20 -5.64 -0.33
C GLY A 256 3.46 -6.77 -1.04
N SER A 257 2.89 -7.74 -0.33
CA SER A 257 2.21 -8.87 -0.95
C SER A 257 0.96 -8.44 -1.70
N SER A 258 0.56 -9.16 -2.76
CA SER A 258 -0.60 -8.78 -3.58
C SER A 258 -1.89 -8.68 -2.77
N ASP A 259 -2.04 -9.45 -1.69
CA ASP A 259 -3.18 -9.35 -0.77
C ASP A 259 -3.14 -8.09 0.10
N LEU A 260 -1.96 -7.55 0.42
CA LEU A 260 -1.78 -6.24 1.06
C LEU A 260 -2.11 -5.10 0.10
N VAL A 261 -1.63 -5.19 -1.14
CA VAL A 261 -1.94 -4.20 -2.19
C VAL A 261 -3.44 -4.15 -2.43
N LEU A 262 -4.09 -5.31 -2.59
CA LEU A 262 -5.52 -5.41 -2.75
C LEU A 262 -6.29 -4.82 -1.56
N ALA A 263 -5.91 -5.17 -0.32
CA ALA A 263 -6.53 -4.63 0.88
C ALA A 263 -6.44 -3.10 0.94
N ALA A 264 -5.28 -2.54 0.60
CA ALA A 264 -5.05 -1.10 0.59
C ALA A 264 -5.88 -0.39 -0.49
N MET A 265 -5.97 -0.97 -1.70
CA MET A 265 -6.79 -0.43 -2.79
C MET A 265 -8.28 -0.38 -2.41
N LEU A 266 -8.81 -1.46 -1.84
CA LEU A 266 -10.21 -1.54 -1.42
C LEU A 266 -10.48 -0.57 -0.27
N LYS A 267 -9.58 -0.48 0.72
CA LYS A 267 -9.73 0.48 1.83
C LYS A 267 -9.66 1.94 1.35
N ALA A 268 -8.81 2.23 0.37
CA ALA A 268 -8.73 3.55 -0.26
C ALA A 268 -10.04 3.91 -0.98
N MET A 269 -10.60 2.97 -1.73
CA MET A 269 -11.93 3.13 -2.33
C MET A 269 -13.01 3.39 -1.28
N ASP A 270 -13.02 2.65 -0.17
CA ASP A 270 -13.99 2.84 0.93
C ASP A 270 -13.86 4.21 1.61
N ASP A 271 -12.65 4.78 1.67
CA ASP A 271 -12.42 6.14 2.16
C ASP A 271 -12.80 7.23 1.13
N GLY A 272 -13.27 6.80 -0.05
CA GLY A 272 -13.79 7.63 -1.12
C GLY A 272 -12.73 8.56 -1.69
N VAL A 273 -11.54 8.01 -1.97
CA VAL A 273 -10.44 8.74 -2.63
C VAL A 273 -10.69 8.88 -4.13
N ASP A 274 -10.10 9.88 -4.76
CA ASP A 274 -10.24 10.13 -6.21
C ASP A 274 -9.08 9.52 -7.01
N VAL A 275 -7.91 9.38 -6.38
CA VAL A 275 -6.68 8.88 -7.00
C VAL A 275 -6.00 7.89 -6.06
N ILE A 276 -5.56 6.75 -6.58
CA ILE A 276 -4.68 5.80 -5.91
C ILE A 276 -3.33 5.79 -6.64
N SER A 277 -2.28 6.22 -5.95
CA SER A 277 -0.90 6.17 -6.41
C SER A 277 -0.17 4.98 -5.79
N MET A 278 0.44 4.16 -6.64
CA MET A 278 1.19 2.97 -6.23
C MET A 278 2.58 2.99 -6.88
N SER A 279 3.59 3.36 -6.10
CA SER A 279 4.98 3.41 -6.56
C SER A 279 5.68 2.08 -6.29
N LEU A 280 5.13 1.01 -6.88
CA LEU A 280 5.50 -0.39 -6.64
C LEU A 280 5.90 -1.05 -7.95
N SER A 281 6.72 -2.10 -7.89
CA SER A 281 7.02 -2.95 -9.04
C SER A 281 6.95 -4.43 -8.66
N LEU A 282 6.70 -5.28 -9.65
CA LEU A 282 6.95 -6.71 -9.51
C LEU A 282 8.47 -6.97 -9.58
N PRO A 283 8.96 -8.08 -9.00
CA PRO A 283 10.37 -8.45 -9.08
C PRO A 283 10.81 -8.67 -10.53
N GLU A 284 12.10 -8.43 -10.79
CA GLU A 284 12.69 -8.63 -12.11
C GLU A 284 12.40 -10.06 -12.64
N GLY A 285 12.00 -10.17 -13.91
CA GLY A 285 11.73 -11.46 -14.56
C GLY A 285 10.32 -12.02 -14.37
N MET A 286 9.46 -11.40 -13.56
CA MET A 286 8.08 -11.85 -13.35
C MET A 286 7.12 -11.44 -14.49
N VAL A 287 7.45 -10.41 -15.29
CA VAL A 287 6.57 -9.87 -16.35
C VAL A 287 6.24 -10.91 -17.44
N GLY A 288 7.11 -11.91 -17.64
CA GLY A 288 6.88 -13.02 -18.59
C GLY A 288 6.18 -14.25 -18.00
N SER A 289 5.95 -14.25 -16.68
CA SER A 289 5.40 -15.38 -15.91
C SER A 289 4.17 -14.98 -15.11
N LEU A 290 3.48 -13.91 -15.54
CA LEU A 290 2.27 -13.45 -14.86
C LEU A 290 1.20 -14.54 -14.88
N PRO A 291 0.47 -14.72 -13.75
CA PRO A 291 -0.57 -15.73 -13.68
C PRO A 291 -1.68 -15.43 -14.70
N THR A 292 -2.37 -16.47 -15.15
CA THR A 292 -3.53 -16.36 -16.05
C THR A 292 -4.69 -15.57 -15.44
N TYR A 293 -4.71 -15.41 -14.12
CA TYR A 293 -5.68 -14.64 -13.38
C TYR A 293 -4.97 -13.82 -12.30
N ASP A 294 -5.25 -12.51 -12.25
CA ASP A 294 -4.69 -11.57 -11.27
C ASP A 294 -5.84 -10.80 -10.55
N PRO A 295 -6.08 -11.07 -9.25
CA PRO A 295 -7.12 -10.40 -8.47
C PRO A 295 -6.84 -8.90 -8.28
N VAL A 296 -5.57 -8.47 -8.27
CA VAL A 296 -5.21 -7.05 -8.14
C VAL A 296 -5.61 -6.31 -9.40
N ALA A 297 -5.34 -6.86 -10.58
CA ALA A 297 -5.76 -6.30 -11.85
C ALA A 297 -7.29 -6.28 -12.02
N SER A 298 -7.98 -7.36 -11.61
CA SER A 298 -9.45 -7.43 -11.60
C SER A 298 -10.05 -6.31 -10.74
N ALA A 299 -9.60 -6.18 -9.49
CA ALA A 299 -10.06 -5.13 -8.58
C ALA A 299 -9.68 -3.73 -9.08
N ALA A 300 -8.48 -3.56 -9.67
CA ALA A 300 -8.07 -2.29 -10.27
C ALA A 300 -9.03 -1.84 -11.36
N GLN A 301 -9.50 -2.75 -12.22
CA GLN A 301 -10.48 -2.42 -13.24
C GLN A 301 -11.82 -1.98 -12.64
N GLN A 302 -12.32 -2.68 -11.62
CA GLN A 302 -13.59 -2.32 -10.95
C GLN A 302 -13.49 -0.98 -10.20
N ILE A 303 -12.34 -0.70 -9.59
CA ILE A 303 -12.05 0.60 -8.95
C ILE A 303 -11.99 1.73 -9.98
N LYS A 304 -11.37 1.50 -11.15
CA LYS A 304 -11.38 2.46 -12.27
C LYS A 304 -12.80 2.72 -12.77
N ASP A 305 -13.61 1.68 -12.91
CA ASP A 305 -15.01 1.78 -13.35
C ASP A 305 -15.89 2.53 -12.33
N ALA A 306 -15.51 2.51 -11.05
CA ALA A 306 -16.11 3.32 -9.98
C ALA A 306 -15.67 4.80 -10.00
N GLY A 307 -14.81 5.20 -10.95
CA GLY A 307 -14.39 6.58 -11.16
C GLY A 307 -13.12 6.99 -10.39
N ILE A 308 -12.40 6.04 -9.81
CA ILE A 308 -11.15 6.30 -9.09
C ILE A 308 -9.97 6.08 -10.03
N ALA A 309 -9.11 7.09 -10.19
CA ALA A 309 -7.92 6.98 -11.02
C ALA A 309 -6.85 6.14 -10.33
N ILE A 310 -6.22 5.21 -11.04
CA ILE A 310 -5.09 4.42 -10.52
C ILE A 310 -3.84 4.77 -11.32
N VAL A 311 -2.77 5.16 -10.60
CA VAL A 311 -1.47 5.52 -11.18
C VAL A 311 -0.41 4.58 -10.61
N VAL A 312 0.28 3.85 -11.48
CA VAL A 312 1.31 2.87 -11.10
C VAL A 312 2.63 3.19 -11.79
N ALA A 313 3.76 3.04 -11.08
CA ALA A 313 5.09 3.23 -11.67
C ALA A 313 5.45 2.09 -12.65
N MET A 314 6.17 2.41 -13.73
CA MET A 314 6.55 1.43 -14.78
C MET A 314 7.69 0.46 -14.39
N GLY A 315 8.14 0.45 -13.13
CA GLY A 315 9.33 -0.29 -12.67
C GLY A 315 10.66 0.38 -13.05
N ASN A 316 11.73 0.08 -12.31
CA ASN A 316 13.05 0.71 -12.47
C ASN A 316 14.14 -0.25 -12.98
N ASP A 317 13.74 -1.44 -13.41
CA ASP A 317 14.61 -2.45 -13.98
C ASP A 317 14.76 -2.16 -15.48
N ALA A 318 15.90 -1.58 -15.85
CA ALA A 318 16.20 -1.18 -17.23
C ALA A 318 16.23 -2.37 -18.22
N SER A 319 16.12 -3.60 -17.72
CA SER A 319 15.97 -4.86 -18.45
C SER A 319 14.49 -5.14 -18.76
N GLN A 320 14.01 -4.55 -19.87
CA GLN A 320 12.77 -4.91 -20.58
C GLN A 320 11.43 -4.35 -20.06
N SER A 321 11.12 -3.12 -20.45
CA SER A 321 9.74 -2.68 -20.68
C SER A 321 9.60 -2.26 -22.16
N GLN A 322 9.22 -3.20 -23.04
CA GLN A 322 8.73 -2.87 -24.38
C GLN A 322 7.20 -2.80 -24.46
N ASN A 323 6.45 -3.10 -23.40
CA ASN A 323 4.99 -3.16 -23.48
C ASN A 323 4.33 -2.27 -22.42
N ALA A 324 4.21 -0.98 -22.74
CA ALA A 324 3.34 -0.03 -22.04
C ALA A 324 1.87 -0.14 -22.50
N ASP A 325 1.50 -1.20 -23.22
CA ASP A 325 0.25 -1.28 -23.99
C ASP A 325 -0.93 -1.95 -23.25
N ASN A 326 -0.79 -2.35 -21.97
CA ASN A 326 -1.84 -3.10 -21.26
C ASN A 326 -2.23 -2.53 -19.87
N LEU A 327 -2.47 -1.21 -19.75
CA LEU A 327 -3.15 -0.61 -18.58
C LEU A 327 -4.48 0.04 -18.93
#